data_AF-A0A5D0RRW0-F1
#
_entry.id   AF-A0A5D0RRW0-F1
#
_cell.length_a   1.000
_cell.length_b   1.000
_cell.length_c   1.000
_cell.angle_alpha   90.00
_cell.angle_beta   90.00
_cell.angle_gamma   90.00
#
_symmetry.space_group_name_H-M   'P 1'
#
loop_
_entity.id
_entity.type
_entity.pdbx_description
1 polymer ?
#
loop_
_entity_poly.entity_id
_entity_poly.type
_entity_poly.pdbx_seq_one_letter_code
_entity_poly.pdbx_strand_id
1 'polypeptide(L)'
;MPVFRSAPPAKVVVGTGQDGCRSTVSPEAIRQAVTPCLEHLDYLVVNDYEIGALSQMDTLSDTGRSRIKAVIEAARLVLAQGRMKLVAVHFPEGAVAIRDSGELTTQPSVKVRPETVVGTNGAGDAFAAGFFCGLNKELSLAASLRLAHASATASLRSVDTYGAMVFMQQCLTLAEESGWNPAIQT
;
A
#
# COMPACT_ATOMS: atom_id res chain seq x y z
N MET A 1 17.39 -32.15 -6.82
CA MET A 1 17.59 -30.70 -7.09
C MET A 1 16.22 -30.08 -7.29
N PRO A 2 15.80 -29.07 -6.50
CA PRO A 2 14.54 -28.40 -6.78
C PRO A 2 14.72 -27.56 -8.03
N VAL A 3 13.89 -27.82 -9.03
CA VAL A 3 13.79 -27.00 -10.24
C VAL A 3 13.10 -25.70 -9.81
N PHE A 4 13.88 -24.62 -9.69
CA PHE A 4 13.31 -23.27 -9.58
C PHE A 4 12.59 -22.97 -10.90
N ARG A 5 11.28 -23.22 -10.93
CA ARG A 5 10.44 -22.69 -12.01
C ARG A 5 10.36 -21.19 -11.80
N SER A 6 11.04 -20.45 -12.68
CA SER A 6 10.86 -19.00 -12.81
C SER A 6 9.37 -18.72 -13.03
N ALA A 7 8.71 -18.16 -12.01
CA ALA A 7 7.39 -17.58 -12.18
C ALA A 7 7.52 -16.41 -13.18
N PRO A 8 6.54 -16.17 -14.06
CA PRO A 8 6.58 -14.98 -14.91
C PRO A 8 6.74 -13.72 -14.04
N PRO A 9 7.47 -12.70 -14.51
CA PRO A 9 7.70 -11.49 -13.73
C PRO A 9 6.36 -10.86 -13.36
N ALA A 10 6.11 -10.71 -12.07
CA ALA A 10 4.92 -10.03 -11.57
C ALA A 10 4.91 -8.59 -12.10
N LYS A 11 3.84 -8.21 -12.79
CA LYS A 11 3.67 -6.84 -13.26
C LYS A 11 3.01 -6.03 -12.15
N VAL A 12 3.77 -5.08 -11.61
CA VAL A 12 3.39 -4.27 -10.45
C VAL A 12 3.38 -2.81 -10.84
N VAL A 13 2.34 -2.08 -10.44
CA VAL A 13 2.37 -0.61 -10.37
C VAL A 13 2.32 -0.19 -8.91
N VAL A 14 3.24 0.71 -8.55
CA VAL A 14 3.25 1.42 -7.27
C VAL A 14 2.94 2.87 -7.58
N GLY A 15 1.80 3.36 -7.10
CA GLY A 15 1.50 4.80 -7.14
C GLY A 15 2.25 5.51 -6.02
N THR A 16 2.93 6.61 -6.36
CA THR A 16 3.86 7.34 -5.48
C THR A 16 3.42 8.78 -5.24
N GLY A 17 2.10 9.03 -5.13
CA GLY A 17 1.59 10.32 -4.68
C GLY A 17 2.09 10.69 -3.28
N GLN A 18 2.48 11.96 -3.08
CA GLN A 18 2.94 12.45 -1.77
C GLN A 18 1.80 12.46 -0.76
N ASP A 19 1.93 11.70 0.33
CA ASP A 19 1.06 11.80 1.49
C ASP A 19 1.24 13.18 2.14
N GLY A 20 0.24 14.06 2.02
CA GLY A 20 0.15 15.33 2.76
C GLY A 20 0.16 16.62 1.92
N CYS A 21 0.36 16.55 0.60
CA CYS A 21 0.17 17.68 -0.30
C CYS A 21 -0.66 17.22 -1.50
N ARG A 22 -1.69 17.99 -1.86
CA ARG A 22 -2.57 17.73 -3.03
C ARG A 22 -1.70 17.23 -4.19
N SER A 23 -1.82 15.95 -4.56
CA SER A 23 -1.01 15.34 -5.61
C SER A 23 -0.92 16.30 -6.79
N THR A 24 0.30 16.67 -7.20
CA THR A 24 0.53 17.56 -8.35
C THR A 24 0.00 16.94 -9.65
N VAL A 25 -0.26 15.63 -9.64
CA VAL A 25 -0.85 14.87 -10.73
C VAL A 25 -2.38 14.85 -10.60
N SER A 26 -3.05 15.32 -11.65
CA SER A 26 -4.51 15.31 -11.72
C SER A 26 -5.05 13.87 -11.80
N PRO A 27 -6.30 13.63 -11.36
CA PRO A 27 -6.92 12.32 -11.51
C PRO A 27 -6.97 11.85 -12.98
N GLU A 28 -7.12 12.79 -13.91
CA GLU A 28 -7.10 12.50 -15.34
C GLU A 28 -5.72 12.02 -15.81
N ALA A 29 -4.64 12.67 -15.39
CA ALA A 29 -3.29 12.24 -15.73
C ALA A 29 -2.96 10.85 -15.15
N ILE A 30 -3.42 10.54 -13.93
CA ILE A 30 -3.30 9.20 -13.33
C ILE A 30 -3.99 8.16 -14.20
N ARG A 31 -5.25 8.41 -14.60
CA ARG A 31 -5.98 7.48 -15.47
C ARG A 31 -5.31 7.29 -16.82
N GLN A 32 -4.90 8.38 -17.48
CA GLN A 32 -4.23 8.30 -18.77
C GLN A 32 -2.94 7.47 -18.70
N ALA A 33 -2.19 7.57 -17.60
CA ALA A 33 -0.96 6.83 -17.41
C ALA A 33 -1.18 5.36 -17.02
N VAL A 34 -2.13 5.08 -16.12
CA VAL A 34 -2.22 3.77 -15.45
C VAL A 34 -3.34 2.89 -15.99
N THR A 35 -4.49 3.45 -16.39
CA THR A 35 -5.64 2.67 -16.87
C THR A 35 -5.28 1.71 -18.02
N PRO A 36 -4.49 2.11 -19.04
CA PRO A 36 -4.07 1.19 -20.10
C PRO A 36 -3.21 0.01 -19.60
N CYS A 37 -2.57 0.15 -18.44
CA CYS A 37 -1.73 -0.90 -17.86
C CYS A 37 -2.54 -1.91 -17.04
N LEU A 38 -3.71 -1.56 -16.51
CA LEU A 38 -4.46 -2.36 -15.53
C LEU A 38 -4.76 -3.79 -16.01
N GLU A 39 -5.06 -3.97 -17.30
CA GLU A 39 -5.33 -5.29 -17.89
C GLU A 39 -4.10 -6.22 -17.94
N HIS A 40 -2.91 -5.67 -17.70
CA HIS A 40 -1.63 -6.36 -17.71
C HIS A 40 -1.02 -6.54 -16.33
N LEU A 41 -1.57 -5.94 -15.27
CA LEU A 41 -0.99 -6.04 -13.92
C LEU A 41 -1.46 -7.30 -13.20
N ASP A 42 -0.57 -7.90 -12.42
CA ASP A 42 -0.91 -8.93 -11.44
C ASP A 42 -1.21 -8.32 -10.07
N TYR A 43 -0.53 -7.22 -9.72
CA TYR A 43 -0.64 -6.54 -8.43
C TYR A 43 -0.67 -5.03 -8.61
N LEU A 44 -1.46 -4.35 -7.78
CA LEU A 44 -1.52 -2.90 -7.72
C LEU A 44 -1.38 -2.44 -6.26
N VAL A 45 -0.48 -1.49 -6.01
CA VAL A 45 -0.36 -0.80 -4.72
C VAL A 45 -0.45 0.69 -4.97
N VAL A 46 -1.46 1.34 -4.41
CA VAL A 46 -1.75 2.77 -4.63
C VAL A 46 -2.26 3.41 -3.34
N ASN A 47 -2.33 4.73 -3.28
CA ASN A 47 -3.00 5.42 -2.18
C ASN A 47 -4.51 5.59 -2.41
N ASP A 48 -5.22 6.10 -1.40
CA ASP A 48 -6.66 6.37 -1.45
C ASP A 48 -7.06 7.39 -2.53
N TYR A 49 -6.25 8.41 -2.79
CA TYR A 49 -6.48 9.37 -3.87
C TYR A 49 -6.36 8.71 -5.26
N GLU A 50 -5.31 7.92 -5.48
CA GLU A 50 -5.03 7.25 -6.75
C GLU A 50 -6.06 6.17 -7.06
N ILE A 51 -6.49 5.37 -6.08
CA ILE A 51 -7.57 4.40 -6.31
C ILE A 51 -8.89 5.11 -6.63
N GLY A 52 -9.16 6.27 -6.01
CA GLY A 52 -10.29 7.13 -6.36
C GLY A 52 -10.21 7.64 -7.80
N ALA A 53 -9.02 8.08 -8.23
CA ALA A 53 -8.79 8.51 -9.61
C ALA A 53 -9.02 7.40 -10.64
N LEU A 54 -8.53 6.18 -10.37
CA LEU A 54 -8.67 5.00 -11.25
C LEU A 54 -10.11 4.47 -11.31
N SER A 55 -10.78 4.42 -10.16
CA SER A 55 -12.17 3.98 -10.05
C SER A 55 -13.20 5.04 -10.44
N GLN A 56 -12.78 6.31 -10.51
CA GLN A 56 -13.65 7.47 -10.65
C GLN A 56 -14.68 7.59 -9.51
N MET A 57 -14.26 7.23 -8.29
CA MET A 57 -15.07 7.33 -7.07
C MET A 57 -14.46 8.35 -6.08
N ASP A 58 -15.32 9.02 -5.32
CA ASP A 58 -14.89 9.91 -4.24
C ASP A 58 -14.49 9.12 -3.00
N THR A 59 -13.21 8.75 -2.95
CA THR A 59 -12.58 8.01 -1.85
C THR A 59 -12.10 8.89 -0.70
N LEU A 60 -12.11 10.20 -0.88
CA LEU A 60 -11.76 11.20 0.13
C LEU A 60 -12.99 12.03 0.51
N SER A 61 -13.09 12.42 1.78
CA SER A 61 -14.04 13.43 2.24
C SER A 61 -13.60 14.83 1.83
N ASP A 62 -14.52 15.79 1.98
CA ASP A 62 -14.23 17.23 1.78
C ASP A 62 -13.14 17.75 2.73
N THR A 63 -12.89 17.03 3.83
CA THR A 63 -11.82 17.29 4.79
C THR A 63 -10.52 16.54 4.49
N GLY A 64 -10.45 15.81 3.37
CA GLY A 64 -9.27 15.04 2.95
C GLY A 64 -9.09 13.72 3.70
N ARG A 65 -10.11 13.24 4.43
CA ARG A 65 -10.04 11.96 5.15
C ARG A 65 -10.51 10.80 4.28
N SER A 66 -9.89 9.65 4.47
CA SER A 66 -10.20 8.43 3.74
C SER A 66 -11.62 7.93 4.05
N ARG A 67 -12.44 7.73 3.00
CA ARG A 67 -13.77 7.11 3.07
C ARG A 67 -13.62 5.61 2.88
N ILE A 68 -13.34 4.88 3.95
CA ILE A 68 -12.94 3.45 3.93
C ILE A 68 -13.87 2.57 3.08
N LYS A 69 -15.20 2.73 3.20
CA LYS A 69 -16.16 1.98 2.38
C LYS A 69 -15.99 2.25 0.88
N ALA A 70 -15.87 3.53 0.50
CA ALA A 70 -15.62 3.93 -0.88
C ALA A 70 -14.25 3.45 -1.38
N VAL A 71 -13.21 3.43 -0.52
CA VAL A 71 -11.90 2.86 -0.85
C VAL A 71 -12.00 1.36 -1.15
N ILE A 72 -12.73 0.59 -0.34
CA ILE A 72 -12.94 -0.85 -0.57
C ILE A 72 -13.72 -1.08 -1.88
N GLU A 73 -14.76 -0.30 -2.13
CA GLU A 73 -15.54 -0.39 -3.38
C GLU A 73 -14.71 -0.02 -4.61
N ALA A 74 -13.94 1.07 -4.53
CA ALA A 74 -13.01 1.50 -5.57
C ALA A 74 -11.96 0.43 -5.87
N ALA A 75 -11.36 -0.16 -4.83
CA ALA A 75 -10.39 -1.24 -4.97
C ALA A 75 -10.98 -2.48 -5.64
N ARG A 76 -12.22 -2.87 -5.29
CA ARG A 76 -12.94 -3.97 -5.96
C ARG A 76 -13.23 -3.65 -7.43
N LEU A 77 -13.65 -2.43 -7.73
CA LEU A 77 -13.95 -2.00 -9.09
C LEU A 77 -12.69 -2.05 -9.96
N VAL A 78 -11.57 -1.52 -9.47
CA VAL A 78 -10.29 -1.55 -10.19
C VAL A 78 -9.76 -2.98 -10.32
N LEU A 79 -9.84 -3.79 -9.27
CA LEU A 79 -9.46 -5.22 -9.30
C LEU A 79 -10.19 -5.97 -10.43
N ALA A 80 -11.47 -5.67 -10.66
CA ALA A 80 -12.30 -6.28 -11.69
C ALA A 80 -12.03 -5.77 -13.12
N GLN A 81 -11.27 -4.68 -13.31
CA GLN A 81 -10.96 -4.12 -14.64
C GLN A 81 -9.82 -4.84 -15.37
N GLY A 82 -9.15 -5.80 -14.75
CA GLY A 82 -7.99 -6.48 -15.34
C GLY A 82 -7.83 -7.92 -14.91
N ARG A 83 -6.60 -8.44 -15.02
CA ARG A 83 -6.19 -9.77 -14.55
C ARG A 83 -5.47 -9.73 -13.20
N MET A 84 -5.67 -8.64 -12.47
CA MET A 84 -5.03 -8.42 -11.18
C MET A 84 -5.50 -9.48 -10.18
N LYS A 85 -4.55 -10.03 -9.46
CA LYS A 85 -4.79 -10.99 -8.36
C LYS A 85 -5.00 -10.28 -7.04
N LEU A 86 -4.50 -9.06 -6.92
CA LEU A 86 -4.52 -8.32 -5.66
C LEU A 86 -4.38 -6.81 -5.90
N VAL A 87 -5.19 -6.04 -5.17
CA VAL A 87 -5.06 -4.59 -5.02
C VAL A 87 -4.82 -4.28 -3.54
N ALA A 88 -3.81 -3.50 -3.22
CA ALA A 88 -3.60 -2.90 -1.91
C ALA A 88 -3.72 -1.38 -1.99
N VAL A 89 -4.47 -0.79 -1.06
CA VAL A 89 -4.64 0.66 -0.95
C VAL A 89 -4.15 1.11 0.42
N HIS A 90 -3.22 2.05 0.46
CA HIS A 90 -2.76 2.68 1.71
C HIS A 90 -3.33 4.10 1.87
N PHE A 91 -3.50 4.52 3.11
CA PHE A 91 -4.00 5.84 3.50
C PHE A 91 -3.50 6.17 4.93
N PRO A 92 -3.64 7.42 5.40
CA PRO A 92 -3.06 7.83 6.69
C PRO A 92 -3.48 6.96 7.87
N GLU A 93 -4.76 6.56 7.93
CA GLU A 93 -5.28 5.72 9.01
C GLU A 93 -4.93 4.22 8.89
N GLY A 94 -4.43 3.76 7.73
CA GLY A 94 -4.04 2.36 7.54
C GLY A 94 -4.06 1.89 6.09
N ALA A 95 -4.39 0.62 5.87
CA ALA A 95 -4.42 0.04 4.54
C ALA A 95 -5.47 -1.06 4.41
N VAL A 96 -5.87 -1.30 3.16
CA VAL A 96 -6.78 -2.36 2.73
C VAL A 96 -6.06 -3.20 1.68
N ALA A 97 -6.20 -4.52 1.70
CA ALA A 97 -5.79 -5.41 0.62
C ALA A 97 -6.94 -6.34 0.23
N ILE A 98 -7.15 -6.51 -1.07
CA ILE A 98 -8.22 -7.34 -1.64
C ILE A 98 -7.61 -8.28 -2.68
N ARG A 99 -7.85 -9.59 -2.54
CA ARG A 99 -7.55 -10.57 -3.58
C ARG A 99 -8.73 -10.77 -4.53
N ASP A 100 -8.43 -11.24 -5.74
CA ASP A 100 -9.41 -11.71 -6.72
C ASP A 100 -10.32 -12.84 -6.18
N SER A 101 -9.82 -13.63 -5.23
CA SER A 101 -10.60 -14.62 -4.47
C SER A 101 -11.69 -14.02 -3.56
N GLY A 102 -11.68 -12.70 -3.35
CA GLY A 102 -12.56 -11.99 -2.43
C GLY A 102 -12.02 -11.84 -1.01
N GLU A 103 -10.83 -12.38 -0.71
CA GLU A 103 -10.16 -12.16 0.58
C GLU A 103 -9.90 -10.66 0.77
N LEU A 104 -10.51 -10.07 1.80
CA LEU A 104 -10.36 -8.68 2.19
C LEU A 104 -9.67 -8.62 3.56
N THR A 105 -8.57 -7.89 3.64
CA THR A 105 -7.87 -7.62 4.92
C THR A 105 -7.66 -6.13 5.09
N THR A 106 -7.77 -5.65 6.33
CA THR A 106 -7.40 -4.29 6.70
C THR A 106 -6.33 -4.31 7.79
N GLN A 107 -5.52 -3.27 7.83
CA GLN A 107 -4.49 -3.10 8.85
C GLN A 107 -4.40 -1.62 9.22
N PRO A 108 -4.58 -1.24 10.50
CA PRO A 108 -4.35 0.14 10.91
C PRO A 108 -2.88 0.52 10.77
N SER A 109 -2.62 1.81 10.53
CA SER A 109 -1.26 2.34 10.47
C SER A 109 -0.58 2.30 11.84
N VAL A 110 0.75 2.36 11.85
CA VAL A 110 1.53 2.51 13.08
C VAL A 110 1.31 3.93 13.62
N LYS A 111 1.28 4.08 14.95
CA LYS A 111 1.29 5.39 15.59
C LYS A 111 2.62 6.08 15.30
N VAL A 112 2.58 7.19 14.59
CA VAL A 112 3.75 8.02 14.33
C VAL A 112 3.61 9.32 15.11
N ARG A 113 4.65 9.68 15.87
CA ARG A 113 4.71 10.98 16.54
C ARG A 113 5.16 12.02 15.50
N PRO A 114 4.43 13.13 15.30
CA PRO A 114 4.78 14.13 14.28
C PRO A 114 6.23 14.61 14.37
N GLU A 115 6.79 14.68 15.59
CA GLU A 115 8.15 15.12 15.86
C GLU A 115 9.23 14.14 15.35
N THR A 116 8.83 12.91 15.01
CA THR A 116 9.73 11.86 14.49
C THR A 116 9.69 11.73 12.97
N VAL A 117 8.83 12.48 12.30
CA VAL A 117 8.71 12.49 10.84
C VAL A 117 9.78 13.41 10.26
N VAL A 118 10.81 12.83 9.65
CA VAL A 118 11.88 13.58 8.98
C VAL A 118 11.47 13.98 7.56
N GLY A 119 10.57 13.19 6.94
CA GLY A 119 9.92 13.48 5.67
C GLY A 119 8.95 12.36 5.28
N THR A 120 7.94 12.67 4.46
CA THR A 120 6.95 11.69 3.96
C THR A 120 7.33 11.10 2.60
N ASN A 121 8.36 11.64 1.95
CA ASN A 121 8.85 11.17 0.67
C ASN A 121 9.34 9.72 0.79
N GLY A 122 8.82 8.84 -0.07
CA GLY A 122 9.21 7.42 -0.11
C GLY A 122 8.49 6.52 0.91
N ALA A 123 7.56 7.04 1.73
CA ALA A 123 6.77 6.21 2.63
C ALA A 123 5.88 5.21 1.88
N GLY A 124 5.28 5.62 0.75
CA GLY A 124 4.52 4.75 -0.14
C GLY A 124 5.38 3.67 -0.81
N ASP A 125 6.60 4.03 -1.26
CA ASP A 125 7.56 3.06 -1.80
C ASP A 125 8.00 2.04 -0.75
N ALA A 126 8.30 2.49 0.46
CA ALA A 126 8.63 1.63 1.58
C ALA A 126 7.46 0.74 2.01
N PHE A 127 6.23 1.25 1.95
CA PHE A 127 5.01 0.46 2.14
C PHE A 127 4.93 -0.66 1.10
N ALA A 128 5.02 -0.32 -0.19
CA ALA A 128 4.94 -1.29 -1.28
C ALA A 128 6.06 -2.34 -1.17
N ALA A 129 7.30 -1.92 -0.88
CA ALA A 129 8.43 -2.81 -0.68
C ALA A 129 8.19 -3.78 0.48
N GLY A 130 7.73 -3.29 1.63
CA GLY A 130 7.39 -4.12 2.78
C GLY A 130 6.26 -5.11 2.49
N PHE A 131 5.23 -4.66 1.77
CA PHE A 131 4.10 -5.50 1.37
C PHE A 131 4.53 -6.64 0.44
N PHE A 132 5.27 -6.34 -0.63
CA PHE A 132 5.77 -7.34 -1.56
C PHE A 132 6.81 -8.26 -0.94
N CYS A 133 7.63 -7.76 -0.01
CA CYS A 133 8.53 -8.61 0.76
C CYS A 133 7.77 -9.66 1.58
N GLY A 134 6.66 -9.26 2.21
CA GLY A 134 5.77 -10.17 2.93
C GLY A 134 5.14 -11.22 2.01
N LEU A 135 4.60 -10.80 0.87
CA LEU A 135 4.03 -11.71 -0.13
C LEU A 135 5.07 -12.70 -0.69
N ASN A 136 6.28 -12.24 -1.00
CA ASN A 136 7.37 -13.07 -1.49
C ASN A 136 7.84 -14.11 -0.47
N LYS A 137 7.59 -13.87 0.83
CA LYS A 137 7.86 -14.80 1.93
C LYS A 137 6.65 -15.66 2.30
N GLU A 138 5.62 -15.66 1.45
CA GLU A 138 4.38 -16.42 1.64
C GLU A 138 3.66 -16.08 2.96
N LEU A 139 3.85 -14.87 3.47
CA LEU A 139 3.12 -14.40 4.64
C LEU A 139 1.64 -14.18 4.29
N SER A 140 0.76 -14.24 5.30
CA SER A 140 -0.64 -13.86 5.14
C SER A 140 -0.78 -12.40 4.69
N LEU A 141 -1.94 -12.02 4.13
CA LEU A 141 -2.21 -10.62 3.79
C LEU A 141 -2.06 -9.69 5.00
N ALA A 142 -2.60 -10.11 6.15
CA ALA A 142 -2.50 -9.37 7.39
C ALA A 142 -1.04 -9.15 7.81
N ALA A 143 -0.22 -10.21 7.80
CA ALA A 143 1.20 -10.09 8.13
C ALA A 143 1.97 -9.24 7.11
N SER A 144 1.62 -9.33 5.82
CA SER A 144 2.22 -8.52 4.76
C SER A 144 1.88 -7.03 4.92
N LEU A 145 0.62 -6.69 5.26
CA LEU A 145 0.21 -5.31 5.55
C LEU A 145 0.88 -4.76 6.81
N ARG A 146 1.06 -5.59 7.86
CA ARG A 146 1.83 -5.19 9.04
C ARG A 146 3.26 -4.84 8.67
N LEU A 147 3.92 -5.69 7.87
CA LEU A 147 5.28 -5.42 7.40
C LEU A 147 5.34 -4.17 6.51
N ALA A 148 4.33 -3.93 5.68
CA ALA A 148 4.21 -2.74 4.85
C ALA A 148 4.20 -1.45 5.69
N HIS A 149 3.30 -1.36 6.68
CA HIS A 149 3.24 -0.20 7.57
C HIS A 149 4.48 -0.05 8.45
N ALA A 150 5.05 -1.16 8.91
CA ALA A 150 6.30 -1.15 9.64
C ALA A 150 7.46 -0.58 8.80
N SER A 151 7.53 -0.97 7.52
CA SER A 151 8.54 -0.49 6.57
C SER A 151 8.35 0.98 6.25
N ALA A 152 7.10 1.42 6.01
CA ALA A 152 6.77 2.83 5.82
C ALA A 152 7.19 3.67 7.05
N THR A 153 6.88 3.20 8.25
CA THR A 153 7.23 3.89 9.50
C THR A 153 8.74 3.98 9.71
N ALA A 154 9.48 2.93 9.38
CA ALA A 154 10.94 2.95 9.42
C ALA A 154 11.49 4.00 8.43
N SER A 155 10.95 4.07 7.22
CA SER A 155 11.34 5.06 6.20
C SER A 155 11.07 6.50 6.64
N LEU A 156 10.01 6.76 7.41
CA LEU A 156 9.74 8.09 7.98
C LEU A 156 10.81 8.53 9.01
N ARG A 157 11.56 7.56 9.57
CA ARG A 157 12.52 7.73 10.67
C ARG A 157 13.99 7.55 10.27
N SER A 158 14.29 6.98 9.10
CA SER A 158 15.65 6.58 8.71
C SER A 158 16.29 7.50 7.66
N VAL A 159 17.59 7.75 7.81
CA VAL A 159 18.47 8.36 6.79
C VAL A 159 19.43 7.33 6.14
N ASP A 160 19.58 6.09 6.66
CA ASP A 160 20.71 5.22 6.26
C ASP A 160 20.40 3.76 5.83
N THR A 161 21.23 3.28 4.90
CA THR A 161 21.17 2.05 4.08
C THR A 161 22.20 0.97 4.48
N TYR A 162 21.77 -0.22 4.94
CA TYR A 162 22.23 -1.59 4.54
C TYR A 162 21.88 -2.70 5.58
N GLY A 163 21.33 -3.85 5.13
CA GLY A 163 21.20 -5.09 5.93
C GLY A 163 19.90 -5.89 5.75
N ALA A 164 19.69 -6.54 4.59
CA ALA A 164 18.38 -7.00 4.10
C ALA A 164 17.62 -8.08 4.89
N MET A 165 18.24 -8.83 5.80
CA MET A 165 17.54 -9.84 6.62
C MET A 165 17.23 -9.35 8.04
N VAL A 166 17.98 -8.35 8.52
CA VAL A 166 17.80 -7.76 9.86
C VAL A 166 16.74 -6.64 9.81
N PHE A 167 16.53 -6.02 8.64
CA PHE A 167 15.62 -4.89 8.44
C PHE A 167 14.14 -5.18 8.72
N MET A 168 13.58 -6.31 8.27
CA MET A 168 12.13 -6.57 8.47
C MET A 168 11.75 -6.73 9.95
N GLN A 169 12.54 -7.50 10.69
CA GLN A 169 12.27 -7.74 12.10
C GLN A 169 12.44 -6.45 12.90
N GLN A 170 13.43 -5.62 12.54
CA GLN A 170 13.61 -4.29 13.12
C GLN A 170 12.43 -3.36 12.82
N CYS A 171 11.94 -3.33 11.57
CA CYS A 171 10.75 -2.56 11.22
C CYS A 171 9.55 -3.00 12.06
N LEU A 172 9.32 -4.31 12.19
CA LEU A 172 8.22 -4.84 12.99
C LEU A 172 8.37 -4.51 14.47
N THR A 173 9.55 -4.71 15.06
CA THR A 173 9.83 -4.33 16.45
C THR A 173 9.55 -2.84 16.67
N LEU A 174 10.01 -1.98 15.76
CA LEU A 174 9.78 -0.54 15.80
C LEU A 174 8.27 -0.21 15.78
N ALA A 175 7.50 -0.93 14.95
CA ALA A 175 6.07 -0.79 14.86
C ALA A 175 5.36 -1.23 16.15
N GLU A 176 5.77 -2.35 16.76
CA GLU A 176 5.22 -2.81 18.04
C GLU A 176 5.54 -1.84 19.18
N GLU A 177 6.76 -1.32 19.23
CA GLU A 177 7.18 -0.32 20.23
C GLU A 177 6.41 0.99 20.11
N SER A 178 6.13 1.42 18.87
CA SER A 178 5.34 2.62 18.60
C SER A 178 3.84 2.39 18.85
N GLY A 179 3.39 1.15 18.65
CA GLY A 179 2.02 0.72 18.75
C GLY A 179 1.20 1.01 17.49
N TRP A 180 0.07 0.32 17.36
CA TRP A 180 -0.84 0.44 16.22
C TRP A 180 -2.00 1.40 16.50
N ASN A 181 -2.48 2.11 15.48
CA ASN A 181 -3.72 2.88 15.57
C ASN A 181 -4.93 1.95 15.79
N PRO A 182 -6.07 2.48 16.26
CA PRO A 182 -7.30 1.71 16.42
C PRO A 182 -7.70 0.99 15.13
N ALA A 183 -8.38 -0.15 15.27
CA ALA A 183 -8.84 -0.95 14.14
C ALA A 183 -9.70 -0.12 13.16
N ILE A 184 -9.51 -0.38 11.86
CA ILE A 184 -10.26 0.28 10.79
C ILE A 184 -11.71 -0.19 10.83
N GLN A 185 -12.64 0.76 10.82
CA GLN A 185 -14.06 0.46 10.67
C GLN A 185 -14.40 0.36 9.18
N THR A 186 -14.73 -0.84 8.73
CA THR A 186 -15.13 -1.16 7.35
C THR A 186 -16.63 -1.14 7.17
#